data_AF-A0A388M502-F1
#
_entry.id   AF-A0A388M502-F1
#
_cell.length_a   1.000
_cell.length_b   1.000
_cell.length_c   1.000
_cell.angle_alpha   90.00
_cell.angle_beta   90.00
_cell.angle_gamma   90.00
#
_symmetry.space_group_name_H-M   'P 1'
#
loop_
_entity.id
_entity.type
_entity.pdbx_description
1 polymer ?
#
loop_
_entity_poly.entity_id
_entity_poly.type
_entity_poly.pdbx_seq_one_letter_code
_entity_poly.pdbx_strand_id
1 'polypeptide(L)'
;MVLTRSKTSGMEQQPGETTEAYEARMLDIVAKYKQRAAVATSARKKEDEETEEQRRLAEQQRQWDEATVQAANERRRLRRDKLLECEGDIEVMVGEWAVAAEEEGAPSVVRGLATTIEHVSGLVATCAAQQEDILYMDTLVRKQIRTIDELLDRVRRLEQQLATATPVGPSNLTDRVVSEIDVETLKDDALTTNQRFDQQICAAAASPTATNRESILKFDGLPIFCDAMKVSPVRTEVGHSPCHQPEPARILILPLGRRVPGMAGQHVVHA
;
A
#
# COMPACT_ATOMS: atom_id res chain seq x y z
N MET A 1 33.78 2.35 22.33
CA MET A 1 34.89 1.43 21.94
C MET A 1 36.00 1.56 23.00
N VAL A 2 36.04 0.63 23.95
CA VAL A 2 37.00 0.64 25.07
C VAL A 2 38.36 0.22 24.53
N LEU A 3 39.35 1.12 24.55
CA LEU A 3 40.75 0.79 24.29
C LEU A 3 41.25 -0.07 25.46
N THR A 4 41.21 -1.39 25.30
CA THR A 4 41.75 -2.32 26.29
C THR A 4 43.26 -2.15 26.38
N ARG A 5 43.69 -1.68 27.55
CA ARG A 5 45.04 -1.34 28.00
C ARG A 5 45.93 -2.60 28.20
N SER A 6 46.14 -3.39 27.14
CA SER A 6 46.89 -4.66 27.28
C SER A 6 47.90 -4.94 26.17
N LYS A 7 48.35 -3.93 25.42
CA LYS A 7 49.38 -4.10 24.37
C LYS A 7 50.61 -3.19 24.49
N THR A 8 50.87 -2.60 25.64
CA THR A 8 52.11 -1.81 25.87
C THR A 8 53.28 -2.67 26.35
N SER A 9 53.05 -3.89 26.84
CA SER A 9 54.10 -4.81 27.34
C SER A 9 55.11 -5.25 26.26
N GLY A 10 54.76 -5.21 24.97
CA GLY A 10 55.67 -5.57 23.87
C GLY A 10 56.60 -4.44 23.42
N MET A 11 56.42 -3.22 23.95
CA MET A 11 57.14 -2.01 23.55
C MET A 11 58.31 -1.68 24.47
N GLU A 12 58.53 -2.45 25.55
CA GLU A 12 59.66 -2.26 26.46
C GLU A 12 60.92 -2.96 25.92
N GLN A 13 62.08 -2.33 26.15
CA GLN A 13 63.37 -2.91 25.81
C GLN A 13 63.65 -4.12 26.70
N GLN A 14 64.00 -5.25 26.10
CA GLN A 14 64.16 -6.50 26.84
C GLN A 14 65.55 -6.56 27.51
N PRO A 15 65.69 -7.23 28.67
CA PRO A 15 67.00 -7.39 29.33
C PRO A 15 67.99 -8.13 28.41
N GLY A 16 69.13 -7.50 28.12
CA GLY A 16 70.17 -8.06 27.22
C GLY A 16 69.97 -7.76 25.74
N GLU A 17 68.93 -7.02 25.35
CA GLU A 17 68.70 -6.58 23.98
C GLU A 17 69.55 -5.36 23.62
N THR A 18 70.26 -5.43 22.48
CA THR A 18 71.00 -4.27 21.96
C THR A 18 70.04 -3.18 21.48
N THR A 19 70.47 -1.91 21.56
CA THR A 19 69.66 -0.76 21.12
C THR A 19 69.16 -0.92 19.68
N GLU A 20 70.02 -1.41 18.78
CA GLU A 20 69.69 -1.64 17.38
C GLU A 20 68.61 -2.71 17.19
N ALA A 21 68.67 -3.81 17.96
CA ALA A 21 67.64 -4.85 17.93
C ALA A 21 66.29 -4.34 18.46
N TYR A 22 66.30 -3.52 19.51
CA TYR A 22 65.12 -2.87 20.05
C TYR A 22 64.47 -1.92 19.03
N GLU A 23 65.27 -1.05 18.38
CA GLU A 23 64.78 -0.12 17.35
C GLU A 23 64.17 -0.86 16.16
N ALA A 24 64.82 -1.91 15.66
CA ALA A 24 64.31 -2.74 14.57
C ALA A 24 62.96 -3.40 14.94
N ARG A 25 62.83 -3.91 16.18
CA ARG A 25 61.58 -4.49 16.69
C ARG A 25 60.46 -3.47 16.79
N MET A 26 60.77 -2.26 17.26
CA MET A 26 59.79 -1.18 17.37
C MET A 26 59.30 -0.72 15.99
N LEU A 27 60.19 -0.64 15.00
CA LEU A 27 59.82 -0.35 13.61
C LEU A 27 58.89 -1.42 13.02
N ASP A 28 59.17 -2.71 13.26
CA ASP A 28 58.31 -3.82 12.85
C ASP A 28 56.92 -3.76 13.52
N ILE A 29 56.86 -3.47 14.82
CA ILE A 29 55.59 -3.30 15.55
C ILE A 29 54.77 -2.12 14.98
N VAL A 30 55.41 -0.98 14.72
CA VAL A 30 54.76 0.19 14.11
C VAL A 30 54.28 -0.13 12.70
N ALA A 31 55.07 -0.83 11.89
CA ALA A 31 54.67 -1.24 10.54
C ALA A 31 53.46 -2.19 10.58
N LYS A 32 53.46 -3.18 11.48
CA LYS A 32 52.32 -4.09 11.70
C LYS A 32 51.07 -3.34 12.15
N TYR A 33 51.21 -2.34 13.03
CA TYR A 33 50.08 -1.53 13.47
C TYR A 33 49.52 -0.68 12.32
N LYS A 34 50.39 -0.03 11.54
CA LYS A 34 49.99 0.73 10.33
C LYS A 34 49.26 -0.15 9.32
N GLN A 35 49.77 -1.35 9.06
CA GLN A 35 49.11 -2.31 8.17
C GLN A 35 47.73 -2.72 8.70
N ARG A 36 47.62 -3.06 10.00
CA ARG A 36 46.33 -3.40 10.61
C ARG A 36 45.34 -2.24 10.58
N ALA A 37 45.81 -1.02 10.82
CA ALA A 37 44.98 0.18 10.73
C ALA A 37 44.46 0.39 9.29
N ALA A 38 45.33 0.25 8.28
CA ALA A 38 44.94 0.36 6.87
C ALA A 38 43.95 -0.74 6.43
N VAL A 39 44.15 -1.98 6.89
CA VAL A 39 43.20 -3.08 6.63
C VAL A 39 41.87 -2.82 7.33
N ALA A 40 41.87 -2.33 8.58
CA ALA A 40 40.65 -2.03 9.32
C ALA A 40 39.87 -0.85 8.71
N THR A 41 40.54 0.20 8.23
CA THR A 41 39.86 1.31 7.55
C THR A 41 39.29 0.88 6.20
N SER A 42 40.02 0.07 5.43
CA SER A 42 39.51 -0.48 4.17
C SER A 42 38.32 -1.42 4.40
N ALA A 43 38.36 -2.25 5.45
CA ALA A 43 37.27 -3.17 5.79
C ALA A 43 36.00 -2.39 6.19
N ARG A 44 36.14 -1.38 7.06
CA ARG A 44 35.01 -0.49 7.44
C ARG A 44 34.42 0.23 6.24
N LYS A 45 35.28 0.79 5.37
CA LYS A 45 34.81 1.47 4.16
C LYS A 45 33.98 0.53 3.28
N LYS A 46 34.41 -0.72 3.12
CA LYS A 46 33.69 -1.72 2.34
C LYS A 46 32.35 -2.09 2.99
N GLU A 47 32.33 -2.24 4.31
CA GLU A 47 31.09 -2.52 5.06
C GLU A 47 30.09 -1.35 4.95
N ASP A 48 30.57 -0.11 5.10
CA ASP A 48 29.74 1.10 4.93
C ASP A 48 29.16 1.18 3.51
N GLU A 49 29.99 0.91 2.48
CA GLU A 49 29.54 0.84 1.08
C GLU A 49 28.46 -0.24 0.86
N GLU A 50 28.64 -1.43 1.43
CA GLU A 50 27.66 -2.53 1.34
C GLU A 50 26.34 -2.17 2.01
N THR A 51 26.37 -1.54 3.20
CA THR A 51 25.13 -1.11 3.89
C THR A 51 24.38 -0.02 3.12
N GLU A 52 25.11 0.90 2.47
CA GLU A 52 24.54 1.95 1.65
C GLU A 52 23.92 1.37 0.36
N GLU A 53 24.56 0.39 -0.27
CA GLU A 53 23.99 -0.36 -1.40
C GLU A 53 22.71 -1.09 -1.01
N GLN A 54 22.70 -1.78 0.13
CA GLN A 54 21.50 -2.44 0.65
C GLN A 54 20.36 -1.45 0.91
N ARG A 55 20.68 -0.28 1.51
CA ARG A 55 19.71 0.80 1.71
C ARG A 55 19.12 1.28 0.39
N ARG A 56 19.95 1.49 -0.64
CA ARG A 56 19.49 1.93 -1.97
C ARG A 56 18.58 0.91 -2.66
N LEU A 57 18.86 -0.38 -2.51
CA LEU A 57 18.00 -1.44 -3.06
C LEU A 57 16.65 -1.49 -2.35
N ALA A 58 16.65 -1.40 -1.01
CA ALA A 58 15.41 -1.36 -0.22
C ALA A 58 14.56 -0.13 -0.57
N GLU A 59 15.20 1.03 -0.78
CA GLU A 59 14.51 2.26 -1.19
C GLU A 59 13.93 2.15 -2.60
N GLN A 60 14.68 1.62 -3.57
CA GLN A 60 14.15 1.35 -4.91
C GLN A 60 12.95 0.42 -4.88
N GLN A 61 13.01 -0.64 -4.07
CA GLN A 61 11.88 -1.56 -3.91
C GLN A 61 10.65 -0.84 -3.35
N ARG A 62 10.83 -0.03 -2.29
CA ARG A 62 9.75 0.79 -1.71
C ARG A 62 9.11 1.71 -2.74
N GLN A 63 9.93 2.41 -3.53
CA GLN A 63 9.43 3.31 -4.58
C GLN A 63 8.64 2.56 -5.65
N TRP A 64 9.07 1.35 -6.02
CA TRP A 64 8.34 0.53 -7.00
C TRP A 64 7.00 0.03 -6.44
N ASP A 65 6.97 -0.41 -5.19
CA ASP A 65 5.75 -0.84 -4.50
C ASP A 65 4.78 0.34 -4.34
N GLU A 66 5.27 1.51 -3.93
CA GLU A 66 4.48 2.73 -3.80
C GLU A 66 3.91 3.19 -5.15
N ALA A 67 4.72 3.19 -6.21
CA ALA A 67 4.25 3.52 -7.56
C ALA A 67 3.16 2.55 -8.04
N THR A 68 3.28 1.26 -7.72
CA THR A 68 2.29 0.23 -8.06
C THR A 68 0.96 0.48 -7.36
N VAL A 69 0.99 0.79 -6.06
CA VAL A 69 -0.20 1.14 -5.29
C VAL A 69 -0.83 2.43 -5.82
N GLN A 70 -0.02 3.46 -6.10
CA GLN A 70 -0.49 4.73 -6.62
C GLN A 70 -1.16 4.59 -8.00
N ALA A 71 -0.58 3.78 -8.89
CA ALA A 71 -1.16 3.50 -10.20
C ALA A 71 -2.53 2.80 -10.08
N ALA A 72 -2.67 1.86 -9.14
CA ALA A 72 -3.95 1.19 -8.87
C ALA A 72 -5.00 2.18 -8.34
N ASN A 73 -4.61 3.09 -7.45
CA ASN A 73 -5.48 4.13 -6.89
C ASN A 73 -5.96 5.12 -7.96
N GLU A 74 -5.07 5.60 -8.83
CA GLU A 74 -5.44 6.49 -9.94
C GLU A 74 -6.37 5.77 -10.92
N ARG A 75 -6.12 4.49 -11.22
CA ARG A 75 -7.03 3.71 -12.07
C ARG A 75 -8.42 3.59 -11.43
N ARG A 76 -8.50 3.39 -10.11
CA ARG A 76 -9.78 3.36 -9.38
C ARG A 76 -10.49 4.71 -9.45
N ARG A 77 -9.76 5.81 -9.26
CA ARG A 77 -10.28 7.17 -9.38
C ARG A 77 -10.85 7.43 -10.78
N LEU A 78 -10.10 7.13 -11.83
CA LEU A 78 -10.54 7.28 -13.21
C LEU A 78 -11.83 6.50 -13.51
N ARG A 79 -12.00 5.30 -12.93
CA ARG A 79 -13.24 4.53 -13.09
C ARG A 79 -14.43 5.22 -12.43
N ARG A 80 -14.24 5.85 -11.26
CA ARG A 80 -15.29 6.60 -10.58
C ARG A 80 -15.65 7.87 -11.32
N ASP A 81 -14.67 8.62 -11.79
CA ASP A 81 -14.91 9.86 -12.53
C ASP A 81 -15.74 9.58 -13.80
N LYS A 82 -15.43 8.48 -14.50
CA LYS A 82 -16.23 8.01 -15.64
C LYS A 82 -17.65 7.57 -15.26
N LEU A 83 -17.82 6.94 -14.09
CA LEU A 83 -19.16 6.56 -13.62
C LEU A 83 -20.03 7.78 -13.36
N LEU A 84 -19.47 8.81 -12.71
CA LEU A 84 -20.16 10.07 -12.44
C LEU A 84 -20.48 10.84 -13.74
N GLU A 85 -19.58 10.79 -14.72
CA GLU A 85 -19.86 11.33 -16.06
C GLU A 85 -21.03 10.60 -16.72
N CYS A 86 -21.02 9.26 -16.72
CA CYS A 86 -22.13 8.45 -17.23
C CYS A 86 -23.46 8.67 -16.47
N GLU A 87 -23.40 8.93 -15.17
CA GLU A 87 -24.58 9.26 -14.36
C GLU A 87 -25.28 10.51 -14.89
N GLY A 88 -24.53 11.59 -15.13
CA GLY A 88 -25.06 12.82 -15.71
C GLY A 88 -25.62 12.62 -17.11
N ASP A 89 -24.93 11.88 -17.98
CA ASP A 89 -25.41 11.56 -19.33
C ASP A 89 -26.73 10.77 -19.29
N ILE A 90 -26.85 9.81 -18.37
CA ILE A 90 -28.07 9.01 -18.21
C ILE A 90 -29.22 9.86 -17.65
N GLU A 91 -28.95 10.76 -16.71
CA GLU A 91 -29.97 11.66 -16.16
C GLU A 91 -30.57 12.57 -17.25
N VAL A 92 -29.73 13.07 -18.16
CA VAL A 92 -30.20 13.82 -19.34
C VAL A 92 -31.08 12.95 -20.23
N MET A 93 -30.66 11.71 -20.52
CA MET A 93 -31.47 10.77 -21.30
C MET A 93 -32.80 10.43 -20.62
N VAL A 94 -32.83 10.23 -19.30
CA VAL A 94 -34.08 10.02 -18.54
C VAL A 94 -35.06 11.16 -18.83
N GLY A 95 -34.59 12.42 -18.76
CA GLY A 95 -35.41 13.59 -19.05
C GLY A 95 -35.97 13.59 -20.49
N GLU A 96 -35.13 13.31 -21.49
CA GLU A 96 -35.55 13.27 -22.90
C GLU A 96 -36.59 12.17 -23.17
N TRP A 97 -36.35 10.96 -22.66
CA TRP A 97 -37.24 9.82 -22.85
C TRP A 97 -38.53 9.93 -22.04
N ALA A 98 -38.51 10.58 -20.88
CA ALA A 98 -39.72 10.89 -20.12
C ALA A 98 -40.64 11.81 -20.93
N VAL A 99 -40.11 12.89 -21.54
CA VAL A 99 -40.90 13.78 -22.41
C VAL A 99 -41.51 13.02 -23.59
N ALA A 100 -40.73 12.15 -24.25
CA ALA A 100 -41.21 11.33 -25.36
C ALA A 100 -42.26 10.28 -24.95
N ALA A 101 -42.18 9.76 -23.73
CA ALA A 101 -43.11 8.76 -23.19
C ALA A 101 -44.47 9.34 -22.80
N GLU A 102 -44.49 10.60 -22.34
CA GLU A 102 -45.68 11.36 -21.95
C GLU A 102 -46.42 12.00 -23.15
N GLU A 103 -45.84 11.97 -24.36
CA GLU A 103 -46.50 12.47 -25.57
C GLU A 103 -47.79 11.70 -25.89
N GLU A 104 -48.85 12.43 -26.23
CA GLU A 104 -50.15 11.82 -26.53
C GLU A 104 -50.05 10.88 -27.75
N GLY A 105 -50.42 9.62 -27.55
CA GLY A 105 -50.30 8.58 -28.58
C GLY A 105 -48.92 7.93 -28.69
N ALA A 106 -47.99 8.19 -27.76
CA ALA A 106 -46.67 7.57 -27.77
C ALA A 106 -46.74 6.02 -27.88
N PRO A 107 -45.89 5.37 -28.69
CA PRO A 107 -45.85 3.92 -28.80
C PRO A 107 -45.48 3.27 -27.45
N SER A 108 -45.99 2.06 -27.19
CA SER A 108 -45.65 1.30 -25.97
C SER A 108 -44.15 1.03 -25.83
N VAL A 109 -43.44 0.88 -26.96
CA VAL A 109 -41.98 0.71 -27.00
C VAL A 109 -41.25 1.93 -26.43
N VAL A 110 -41.74 3.14 -26.70
CA VAL A 110 -41.15 4.38 -26.18
C VAL A 110 -41.31 4.46 -24.67
N ARG A 111 -42.52 4.21 -24.15
CA ARG A 111 -42.77 4.13 -22.70
C ARG A 111 -41.91 3.05 -22.03
N GLY A 112 -41.81 1.86 -22.62
CA GLY A 112 -40.98 0.78 -22.08
C GLY A 112 -39.49 1.12 -22.05
N LEU A 113 -39.00 1.84 -23.06
CA LEU A 113 -37.61 2.31 -23.10
C LEU A 113 -37.36 3.39 -22.05
N ALA A 114 -38.27 4.36 -21.88
CA ALA A 114 -38.17 5.38 -20.84
C ALA A 114 -38.08 4.75 -19.43
N THR A 115 -38.97 3.81 -19.10
CA THR A 115 -38.93 3.07 -17.83
C THR A 115 -37.62 2.29 -17.65
N THR A 116 -37.08 1.70 -18.73
CA THR A 116 -35.81 0.98 -18.66
C THR A 116 -34.65 1.92 -18.37
N ILE A 117 -34.61 3.10 -18.99
CA ILE A 117 -33.57 4.10 -18.79
C ILE A 117 -33.65 4.67 -17.36
N GLU A 118 -34.86 4.90 -16.84
CA GLU A 118 -35.08 5.30 -15.45
C GLU A 118 -34.52 4.25 -14.46
N HIS A 119 -34.78 2.96 -14.70
CA HIS A 119 -34.19 1.90 -13.88
C HIS A 119 -32.66 1.87 -13.94
N VAL A 120 -32.08 2.06 -15.13
CA VAL A 120 -30.61 2.14 -15.29
C VAL A 120 -30.05 3.34 -14.55
N SER A 121 -30.71 4.50 -14.60
CA SER A 121 -30.34 5.69 -13.82
C SER A 121 -30.31 5.40 -12.33
N GLY A 122 -31.34 4.74 -11.79
CA GLY A 122 -31.37 4.34 -10.38
C GLY A 122 -30.24 3.39 -9.97
N LEU A 123 -29.86 2.46 -10.85
CA LEU A 123 -28.72 1.58 -10.64
C LEU A 123 -27.39 2.34 -10.63
N VAL A 124 -27.21 3.27 -11.57
CA VAL A 124 -25.99 4.08 -11.67
C VAL A 124 -25.85 5.03 -10.49
N ALA A 125 -26.92 5.68 -10.05
CA ALA A 125 -26.92 6.50 -8.84
C ALA A 125 -26.59 5.69 -7.58
N THR A 126 -27.12 4.46 -7.46
CA THR A 126 -26.77 3.56 -6.36
C THR A 126 -25.30 3.17 -6.40
N CYS A 127 -24.77 2.90 -7.60
CA CYS A 127 -23.36 2.61 -7.81
C CYS A 127 -22.48 3.81 -7.45
N ALA A 128 -22.87 5.04 -7.81
CA ALA A 128 -22.14 6.27 -7.47
C ALA A 128 -22.05 6.47 -5.96
N ALA A 129 -23.18 6.35 -5.24
CA ALA A 129 -23.22 6.43 -3.79
C ALA A 129 -22.33 5.36 -3.11
N GLN A 130 -22.36 4.12 -3.61
CA GLN A 130 -21.47 3.06 -3.11
C GLN A 130 -19.97 3.38 -3.32
N GLN A 131 -19.62 4.03 -4.43
CA GLN A 131 -18.24 4.45 -4.66
C GLN A 131 -17.81 5.55 -3.68
N GLU A 132 -18.70 6.47 -3.31
CA GLU A 132 -18.42 7.49 -2.29
C GLU A 132 -18.19 6.87 -0.91
N ASP A 133 -19.03 5.91 -0.49
CA ASP A 133 -18.84 5.19 0.77
C ASP A 133 -17.50 4.46 0.81
N ILE A 134 -17.13 3.77 -0.29
CA ILE A 134 -15.84 3.08 -0.39
C ILE A 134 -14.68 4.08 -0.27
N LEU A 135 -14.78 5.27 -0.87
CA LEU A 135 -13.74 6.29 -0.77
C LEU A 135 -13.60 6.88 0.62
N TYR A 136 -14.72 7.11 1.27
CA TYR A 136 -14.74 7.58 2.64
C TYR A 136 -14.00 6.57 3.53
N MET A 137 -14.33 5.29 3.40
CA MET A 137 -13.68 4.20 4.16
C MET A 137 -12.20 4.07 3.81
N ASP A 138 -11.83 4.14 2.54
CA ASP A 138 -10.43 4.09 2.08
C ASP A 138 -9.60 5.27 2.62
N THR A 139 -10.20 6.46 2.71
CA THR A 139 -9.57 7.64 3.32
C THR A 139 -9.41 7.48 4.83
N LEU A 140 -10.42 6.90 5.49
CA LEU A 140 -10.38 6.60 6.91
C LEU A 140 -9.26 5.59 7.22
N VAL A 141 -9.19 4.47 6.49
CA VAL A 141 -8.11 3.47 6.61
C VAL A 141 -6.73 4.10 6.38
N ARG A 142 -6.56 4.93 5.36
CA ARG A 142 -5.29 5.66 5.16
C ARG A 142 -4.91 6.52 6.36
N LYS A 143 -5.87 7.19 6.97
CA LYS A 143 -5.63 7.98 8.19
C LYS A 143 -5.18 7.09 9.35
N GLN A 144 -5.79 5.92 9.52
CA GLN A 144 -5.39 4.97 10.55
C GLN A 144 -3.97 4.44 10.33
N ILE A 145 -3.61 4.08 9.10
CA ILE A 145 -2.25 3.64 8.76
C ILE A 145 -1.23 4.71 9.16
N ARG A 146 -1.47 5.99 8.81
CA ARG A 146 -0.58 7.10 9.22
C ARG A 146 -0.44 7.23 10.73
N THR A 147 -1.55 7.12 11.46
CA THR A 147 -1.51 7.17 12.93
C THR A 147 -0.76 5.97 13.51
N ILE A 148 -0.91 4.78 12.94
CA ILE A 148 -0.13 3.60 13.34
C ILE A 148 1.36 3.83 13.10
N ASP A 149 1.75 4.37 11.95
CA ASP A 149 3.15 4.70 11.65
C ASP A 149 3.72 5.73 12.65
N GLU A 150 2.95 6.76 12.99
CA GLU A 150 3.33 7.75 14.01
C GLU A 150 3.53 7.12 15.41
N LEU A 151 2.64 6.21 15.81
CA LEU A 151 2.75 5.47 17.07
C LEU A 151 3.96 4.54 17.05
N LEU A 152 4.20 3.81 15.96
CA LEU A 152 5.37 2.94 15.79
C LEU A 152 6.69 3.73 15.88
N ASP A 153 6.73 4.92 15.30
CA ASP A 153 7.91 5.78 15.41
C ASP A 153 8.11 6.33 16.82
N ARG A 154 7.03 6.58 17.58
CA ARG A 154 7.15 6.91 19.02
C ARG A 154 7.69 5.73 19.81
N VAL A 155 7.20 4.52 19.57
CA VAL A 155 7.72 3.28 20.21
C VAL A 155 9.22 3.16 19.97
N ARG A 156 9.66 3.26 18.72
CA ARG A 156 11.09 3.15 18.37
C ARG A 156 11.96 4.18 19.09
N ARG A 157 11.47 5.41 19.26
CA ARG A 157 12.20 6.46 20.00
C ARG A 157 12.32 6.12 21.49
N LEU A 158 11.22 5.67 22.11
CA LEU A 158 11.23 5.23 23.51
C LEU A 158 12.17 4.03 23.72
N GLU A 159 12.14 3.06 22.81
CA GLU A 159 13.05 1.91 22.84
C GLU A 159 14.53 2.35 22.76
N GLN A 160 14.86 3.29 21.88
CA GLN A 160 16.22 3.85 21.79
C GLN A 160 16.64 4.64 23.03
N GLN A 161 15.75 5.44 23.61
CA GLN A 161 16.02 6.16 24.85
C GLN A 161 16.31 5.18 25.99
N LEU A 162 15.52 4.12 26.13
CA LEU A 162 15.74 3.10 27.14
C LEU A 162 17.02 2.29 26.92
N ALA A 163 17.36 2.00 25.65
CA ALA A 163 18.58 1.28 25.29
C ALA A 163 19.87 2.09 25.52
N THR A 164 19.80 3.42 25.46
CA THR A 164 20.96 4.33 25.62
C THR A 164 21.17 4.78 27.07
N ALA A 165 20.16 4.64 27.94
CA ALA A 165 20.27 4.95 29.36
C ALA A 165 21.23 3.98 30.08
N THR A 166 22.46 4.43 30.39
CA THR A 166 23.45 3.66 31.16
C THR A 166 23.08 3.65 32.66
N PRO A 167 23.22 2.53 33.42
CA PRO A 167 22.62 2.38 34.77
C PRO A 167 23.29 3.15 35.91
N VAL A 168 24.19 4.10 35.61
CA VAL A 168 25.17 4.60 36.59
C VAL A 168 24.75 5.99 37.09
N GLY A 169 23.75 6.03 37.97
CA GLY A 169 23.34 7.24 38.67
C GLY A 169 21.90 7.24 39.21
N PRO A 170 21.50 8.27 39.99
CA PRO A 170 20.11 8.51 40.36
C PRO A 170 19.29 9.19 39.24
N SER A 171 19.93 9.89 38.31
CA SER A 171 19.26 10.60 37.19
C SER A 171 18.55 9.67 36.20
N ASN A 172 19.07 8.46 36.03
CA ASN A 172 18.50 7.38 35.21
C ASN A 172 17.26 6.71 35.85
N LEU A 173 16.91 7.04 37.10
CA LEU A 173 15.65 6.64 37.72
C LEU A 173 14.52 7.60 37.30
N THR A 174 14.83 8.90 37.22
CA THR A 174 13.93 9.91 36.65
C THR A 174 13.64 9.63 35.18
N ASP A 175 14.65 9.36 34.35
CA ASP A 175 14.45 9.03 32.94
C ASP A 175 13.60 7.76 32.74
N ARG A 176 13.70 6.78 33.66
CA ARG A 176 12.86 5.59 33.64
C ARG A 176 11.40 5.88 33.99
N VAL A 177 11.14 6.71 35.01
CA VAL A 177 9.78 7.12 35.37
C VAL A 177 9.15 7.97 34.27
N VAL A 178 9.91 8.89 33.65
CA VAL A 178 9.46 9.66 32.49
C VAL A 178 9.12 8.73 31.31
N SER A 179 9.98 7.75 31.01
CA SER A 179 9.69 6.76 29.97
C SER A 179 8.47 5.88 30.28
N GLU A 180 8.22 5.54 31.55
CA GLU A 180 7.03 4.77 31.95
C GLU A 180 5.75 5.58 31.76
N ILE A 181 5.77 6.88 32.10
CA ILE A 181 4.69 7.83 31.81
C ILE A 181 4.49 7.99 30.30
N ASP A 182 5.57 8.06 29.51
CA ASP A 182 5.49 8.15 28.06
C ASP A 182 4.90 6.87 27.42
N VAL A 183 5.15 5.70 28.00
CA VAL A 183 4.54 4.43 27.58
C VAL A 183 3.05 4.38 27.97
N GLU A 184 2.69 4.83 29.17
CA GLU A 184 1.30 4.89 29.61
C GLU A 184 0.48 5.87 28.75
N THR A 185 1.02 7.06 28.48
CA THR A 185 0.38 8.04 27.58
C THR A 185 0.30 7.51 26.14
N LEU A 186 1.33 6.82 25.65
CA LEU A 186 1.28 6.17 24.33
C LEU A 186 0.17 5.10 24.24
N LYS A 187 -0.01 4.31 25.31
CA LYS A 187 -1.09 3.31 25.40
C LYS A 187 -2.46 3.98 25.33
N ASP A 188 -2.64 5.06 26.08
CA ASP A 188 -3.90 5.82 26.12
C ASP A 188 -4.18 6.51 24.78
N ASP A 189 -3.15 7.06 24.14
CA ASP A 189 -3.24 7.63 22.79
C ASP A 189 -3.68 6.57 21.77
N ALA A 190 -3.08 5.37 21.81
CA ALA A 190 -3.42 4.25 20.93
C ALA A 190 -4.87 3.76 21.16
N LEU A 191 -5.31 3.69 22.41
CA LEU A 191 -6.68 3.29 22.77
C LEU A 191 -7.69 4.35 22.32
N THR A 192 -7.39 5.62 22.55
CA THR A 192 -8.25 6.76 22.16
C THR A 192 -8.39 6.85 20.64
N THR A 193 -7.30 6.68 19.89
CA THR A 193 -7.32 6.71 18.42
C THR A 193 -8.11 5.55 17.83
N ASN A 194 -7.96 4.34 18.36
CA ASN A 194 -8.78 3.20 17.93
C ASN A 194 -10.27 3.43 18.21
N GLN A 195 -10.65 3.88 19.41
CA GLN A 195 -12.05 4.21 19.71
C GLN A 195 -12.63 5.29 18.79
N ARG A 196 -11.84 6.32 18.48
CA ARG A 196 -12.25 7.40 17.58
C ARG A 196 -12.44 6.91 16.14
N PHE A 197 -11.65 5.91 15.74
CA PHE A 197 -11.76 5.27 14.44
C PHE A 197 -13.02 4.41 14.36
N ASP A 198 -13.26 3.57 15.37
CA ASP A 198 -14.48 2.77 15.47
C ASP A 198 -15.73 3.64 15.45
N GLN A 199 -15.72 4.78 16.14
CA GLN A 199 -16.82 5.74 16.09
C GLN A 199 -17.04 6.31 14.67
N GLN A 200 -15.96 6.60 13.92
CA GLN A 200 -16.08 7.08 12.54
C GLN A 200 -16.65 6.00 11.61
N ILE A 201 -16.24 4.73 11.78
CA ILE A 201 -16.82 3.60 11.04
C ILE A 201 -18.30 3.44 11.37
N CYS A 202 -18.65 3.43 12.66
CA CYS A 202 -20.03 3.31 13.10
C CYS A 202 -20.90 4.47 12.60
N ALA A 203 -20.38 5.70 12.61
CA ALA A 203 -21.08 6.88 12.09
C ALA A 203 -21.26 6.83 10.56
N ALA A 204 -20.29 6.29 9.83
CA ALA A 204 -20.40 6.09 8.39
C ALA A 204 -21.41 4.99 8.05
N ALA A 205 -21.37 3.87 8.77
CA ALA A 205 -22.34 2.79 8.62
C ALA A 205 -23.78 3.21 9.02
N ALA A 206 -23.90 4.16 9.96
CA ALA A 206 -25.16 4.72 10.40
C ALA A 206 -25.63 5.93 9.57
N SER A 207 -24.78 6.49 8.71
CA SER A 207 -25.15 7.66 7.90
C SER A 207 -26.17 7.27 6.84
N PRO A 208 -27.34 7.92 6.82
CA PRO A 208 -28.25 7.87 5.69
C PRO A 208 -27.77 8.89 4.65
N THR A 209 -26.60 8.69 4.04
CA THR A 209 -26.14 9.55 2.93
C THR A 209 -27.05 9.45 1.70
N ALA A 210 -28.06 8.57 1.75
CA ALA A 210 -29.15 8.48 0.82
C ALA A 210 -30.30 9.43 1.19
N THR A 211 -30.15 10.72 0.96
CA THR A 211 -31.27 11.69 0.99
C THR A 211 -32.19 11.57 -0.23
N ASN A 212 -32.09 10.53 -1.05
CA ASN A 212 -33.01 10.27 -2.18
C ASN A 212 -33.29 8.76 -2.38
N ARG A 213 -33.62 8.05 -1.28
CA ARG A 213 -33.67 6.57 -1.24
C ARG A 213 -35.02 5.94 -1.60
N GLU A 214 -36.02 6.69 -2.05
CA GLU A 214 -37.33 6.11 -2.39
C GLU A 214 -37.33 5.33 -3.72
N SER A 215 -36.35 5.53 -4.61
CA SER A 215 -36.28 4.86 -5.92
C SER A 215 -35.20 3.77 -6.05
N ILE A 216 -34.46 3.44 -4.97
CA ILE A 216 -33.41 2.42 -5.06
C ILE A 216 -34.04 1.04 -5.23
N LEU A 217 -34.05 0.54 -6.46
CA LEU A 217 -34.35 -0.85 -6.79
C LEU A 217 -33.45 -1.75 -5.95
N LYS A 218 -34.04 -2.50 -5.01
CA LYS A 218 -33.37 -3.53 -4.23
C LYS A 218 -32.85 -4.60 -5.20
N PHE A 219 -31.58 -4.51 -5.55
CA PHE A 219 -30.87 -5.66 -6.11
C PHE A 219 -30.41 -6.54 -4.94
N ASP A 220 -30.77 -7.82 -4.97
CA ASP A 220 -30.61 -8.82 -3.90
C ASP A 220 -29.14 -9.10 -3.53
N GLY A 221 -28.47 -8.14 -2.87
CA GLY A 221 -27.21 -8.36 -2.16
C GLY A 221 -26.00 -8.72 -3.03
N LEU A 222 -26.03 -8.44 -4.34
CA LEU A 222 -24.87 -8.63 -5.22
C LEU A 222 -23.97 -7.38 -5.18
N PRO A 223 -22.76 -7.45 -4.60
CA PRO A 223 -21.79 -6.35 -4.72
C PRO A 223 -21.35 -6.24 -6.18
N ILE A 224 -21.70 -5.12 -6.82
CA ILE A 224 -21.40 -4.85 -8.24
C ILE A 224 -19.88 -4.71 -8.47
N PHE A 225 -19.11 -4.45 -7.42
CA PHE A 225 -17.65 -4.33 -7.48
C PHE A 225 -16.95 -5.31 -6.53
N CYS A 226 -16.76 -6.54 -6.99
CA CYS A 226 -15.73 -7.43 -6.48
C CYS A 226 -14.45 -7.27 -7.30
N ASP A 227 -13.65 -6.23 -7.04
CA ASP A 227 -12.22 -6.28 -7.38
C ASP A 227 -11.51 -7.05 -6.25
N ALA A 228 -11.63 -8.38 -6.29
CA ALA A 228 -10.78 -9.24 -5.49
C ALA A 228 -9.35 -9.07 -6.01
N MET A 229 -8.48 -8.42 -5.22
CA MET A 229 -7.05 -8.62 -5.34
C MET A 229 -6.76 -10.10 -5.11
N LYS A 230 -6.81 -10.90 -6.19
CA LYS A 230 -6.17 -12.20 -6.25
C LYS A 230 -4.66 -11.94 -6.31
N VAL A 231 -4.06 -11.64 -5.17
CA VAL A 231 -2.65 -11.96 -4.97
C VAL A 231 -2.61 -13.47 -4.81
N SER A 232 -2.41 -14.18 -5.92
CA SER A 232 -2.16 -15.61 -5.85
C SER A 232 -0.79 -15.82 -5.19
N PRO A 233 -0.68 -16.56 -4.09
CA PRO A 233 0.62 -17.03 -3.66
C PRO A 233 1.06 -18.11 -4.66
N VAL A 234 2.20 -17.88 -5.30
CA VAL A 234 2.89 -18.92 -6.06
C VAL A 234 3.21 -20.04 -5.06
N ARG A 235 2.46 -21.15 -5.12
CA ARG A 235 2.76 -22.36 -4.38
C ARG A 235 2.99 -23.49 -5.37
N THR A 236 4.23 -23.98 -5.35
CA THR A 236 4.76 -25.14 -6.06
C THR A 236 3.90 -26.38 -5.84
N GLU A 237 3.64 -27.08 -6.94
CA GLU A 237 2.83 -28.29 -6.99
C GLU A 237 3.47 -29.50 -6.31
N VAL A 238 2.67 -30.32 -5.61
CA VAL A 238 2.75 -31.79 -5.61
C VAL A 238 1.36 -32.39 -5.33
N GLY A 239 0.80 -33.13 -6.30
CA GLY A 239 0.08 -34.41 -6.10
C GLY A 239 -1.43 -34.46 -5.75
N HIS A 240 -2.27 -34.82 -6.75
CA HIS A 240 -3.44 -35.75 -6.80
C HIS A 240 -4.25 -36.08 -5.51
N SER A 241 -5.60 -36.18 -5.42
CA SER A 241 -6.78 -36.19 -6.33
C SER A 241 -8.09 -36.11 -5.45
N PRO A 242 -9.34 -36.37 -5.90
CA PRO A 242 -10.38 -35.35 -6.11
C PRO A 242 -11.60 -35.44 -5.15
N CYS A 243 -12.21 -34.29 -4.83
CA CYS A 243 -13.58 -34.21 -4.35
C CYS A 243 -14.36 -33.14 -5.14
N HIS A 244 -15.53 -33.55 -5.62
CA HIS A 244 -16.49 -32.84 -6.46
C HIS A 244 -16.69 -31.34 -6.17
N GLN A 245 -16.59 -30.51 -7.20
CA GLN A 245 -17.37 -29.27 -7.35
C GLN A 245 -17.66 -28.99 -8.85
N PRO A 246 -18.81 -28.35 -9.16
CA PRO A 246 -19.43 -28.36 -10.49
C PRO A 246 -18.71 -27.45 -11.48
N GLU A 247 -18.69 -27.87 -12.75
CA GLU A 247 -18.11 -27.11 -13.86
C GLU A 247 -18.71 -25.70 -13.97
N PRO A 248 -17.88 -24.64 -14.12
CA PRO A 248 -18.36 -23.41 -14.71
C PRO A 248 -18.36 -23.56 -16.24
N ALA A 249 -19.50 -23.26 -16.84
CA ALA A 249 -19.69 -23.19 -18.28
C ALA A 249 -18.54 -22.43 -18.96
N ARG A 250 -17.94 -23.07 -19.96
CA ARG A 250 -16.95 -22.46 -20.85
C ARG A 250 -17.63 -21.35 -21.66
N ILE A 251 -17.41 -20.09 -21.28
CA ILE A 251 -17.73 -18.96 -22.15
C ILE A 251 -16.57 -18.80 -23.13
N LEU A 252 -16.82 -19.20 -24.38
CA LEU A 252 -15.98 -18.90 -25.54
C LEU A 252 -15.96 -17.38 -25.75
N ILE A 253 -14.83 -16.74 -25.47
CA ILE A 253 -14.58 -15.35 -25.87
C ILE A 253 -14.11 -15.39 -27.34
N LEU A 254 -15.00 -15.03 -28.26
CA LEU A 254 -14.63 -14.68 -29.63
C LEU A 254 -14.00 -13.28 -29.64
N PRO A 255 -12.85 -13.06 -30.31
CA PRO A 255 -12.33 -11.72 -30.52
C PRO A 255 -13.08 -11.03 -31.66
N LEU A 256 -13.97 -10.09 -31.34
CA LEU A 256 -14.53 -9.14 -32.30
C LEU A 256 -13.52 -8.02 -32.54
N GLY A 257 -12.83 -8.06 -33.67
CA GLY A 257 -11.88 -7.02 -34.03
C GLY A 257 -11.14 -7.21 -35.36
N ARG A 258 -11.87 -7.30 -36.48
CA ARG A 258 -11.29 -6.91 -37.79
C ARG A 258 -12.24 -6.00 -38.56
N ARG A 259 -11.92 -4.71 -38.44
CA ARG A 259 -11.99 -3.63 -39.44
C ARG A 259 -12.40 -4.10 -40.85
N VAL A 260 -13.54 -3.61 -41.33
CA VAL A 260 -13.93 -3.63 -42.74
C VAL A 260 -13.44 -2.33 -43.40
N PRO A 261 -12.67 -2.39 -44.50
CA PRO A 261 -12.56 -1.27 -45.42
C PRO A 261 -13.16 -1.60 -46.79
N GLY A 262 -13.95 -0.65 -47.31
CA GLY A 262 -13.95 -0.29 -48.72
C GLY A 262 -14.81 -1.13 -49.66
N MET A 263 -15.96 -0.56 -50.04
CA MET A 263 -16.64 -0.86 -51.30
C MET A 263 -15.76 -0.40 -52.47
N ALA A 264 -15.34 -1.32 -53.33
CA ALA A 264 -14.94 -1.04 -54.71
C ALA A 264 -15.29 -2.26 -55.56
N GLY A 265 -16.05 -2.02 -56.64
CA GLY A 265 -16.81 -3.03 -57.36
C GLY A 265 -15.99 -4.00 -58.21
N GLN A 266 -16.68 -5.04 -58.67
CA GLN A 266 -16.38 -5.85 -59.84
C GLN A 266 -17.68 -6.58 -60.22
N HIS A 267 -18.24 -6.24 -61.36
CA HIS A 267 -18.08 -6.98 -62.62
C HIS A 267 -18.96 -8.23 -62.69
N VAL A 268 -20.06 -8.07 -63.44
CA VAL A 268 -20.82 -9.14 -64.09
C VAL A 268 -19.89 -9.87 -65.05
N VAL A 269 -19.81 -11.20 -64.94
CA VAL A 269 -19.36 -12.08 -66.02
C VAL A 269 -20.32 -13.26 -66.11
N HIS A 270 -20.83 -13.45 -67.32
CA HIS A 270 -21.69 -14.52 -67.80
C HIS A 270 -21.08 -15.92 -67.64
N ALA A 271 -21.95 -16.90 -67.39
CA ALA A 271 -22.07 -18.11 -68.20
C ALA A 271 -23.52 -18.63 -68.09
#